data_AF-A0A2Z6NQT7-F1
#
_entry.id   AF-A0A2Z6NQT7-F1
#
_cell.length_a   1.000
_cell.length_b   1.000
_cell.length_c   1.000
_cell.angle_alpha   90.00
_cell.angle_beta   90.00
_cell.angle_gamma   90.00
#
_symmetry.space_group_name_H-M   'P 1'
#
loop_
_entity.id
_entity.type
_entity.pdbx_description
1 polymer ?
#
loop_
_entity_poly.entity_id
_entity_poly.type
_entity_poly.pdbx_seq_one_letter_code
_entity_poly.pdbx_strand_id
1 'polypeptide(L)'
;MESMKLVALWLWLEEVGYGNVVNKIYSSSCTIINELADEGVTCLNCINTNMIHSSIEFNEDDIPQMCCLMDKDISLKMLYENKVFAKQGVDTMLKKVCMVALGDIMDQVNMKIIGDQKYNDVNQIYV
;
A
#
# COMPACT_ATOMS: atom_id res chain seq x y z
N MET A 1 2.18 -2.96 -8.95
CA MET A 1 2.06 -1.53 -8.57
C MET A 1 1.34 -1.37 -7.22
N GLU A 2 0.22 -2.03 -6.97
CA GLU A 2 -0.51 -1.91 -5.69
C GLU A 2 0.33 -2.28 -4.46
N SER A 3 1.09 -3.39 -4.51
CA SER A 3 1.99 -3.76 -3.40
C SER A 3 3.07 -2.70 -3.11
N MET A 4 3.54 -1.96 -4.13
CA MET A 4 4.50 -0.87 -3.92
C MET A 4 3.85 0.33 -3.24
N LYS A 5 2.57 0.60 -3.51
CA LYS A 5 1.83 1.67 -2.81
C LYS A 5 1.63 1.33 -1.34
N LEU A 6 1.38 0.06 -1.00
CA LEU A 6 1.32 -0.40 0.38
C LEU A 6 2.65 -0.21 1.11
N VAL A 7 3.75 -0.63 0.48
CA VAL A 7 5.10 -0.40 1.04
C VAL A 7 5.38 1.10 1.19
N ALA A 8 5.00 1.92 0.21
CA ALA A 8 5.14 3.36 0.27
C ALA A 8 4.31 3.99 1.41
N LEU A 9 3.11 3.49 1.67
CA LEU A 9 2.30 3.89 2.82
C LEU A 9 3.03 3.60 4.13
N TRP A 10 3.55 2.39 4.31
CA TRP A 10 4.24 2.00 5.54
C TRP A 10 5.53 2.79 5.76
N LEU A 11 6.31 3.04 4.71
CA LEU A 11 7.51 3.89 4.77
C LEU A 11 7.17 5.34 5.11
N TRP A 12 6.07 5.87 4.54
CA TRP A 12 5.62 7.21 4.87
C TRP A 12 5.16 7.32 6.33
N LEU A 13 4.49 6.30 6.87
CA LEU A 13 4.15 6.25 8.29
C LEU A 13 5.42 6.31 9.17
N GLU A 14 6.48 5.61 8.79
CA GLU A 14 7.77 5.73 9.47
C GLU A 14 8.35 7.14 9.41
N GLU A 15 8.31 7.79 8.25
CA GLU A 15 8.78 9.16 8.05
C GLU A 15 8.06 10.18 8.94
N VAL A 16 6.74 10.03 9.14
CA VAL A 16 5.95 10.93 10.01
C VAL A 16 5.99 10.54 11.49
N GLY A 17 6.76 9.50 11.83
CA GLY A 17 7.12 9.17 13.20
C GLY A 17 6.39 7.98 13.81
N TYR A 18 5.75 7.12 13.01
CA TYR A 18 5.31 5.79 13.46
C TYR A 18 6.52 4.84 13.48
N GLY A 19 6.89 4.35 14.66
CA GLY A 19 8.16 3.62 14.80
C GLY A 19 8.16 2.24 14.14
N ASN A 20 9.17 1.98 13.28
CA ASN A 20 9.54 0.65 12.77
C ASN A 20 8.40 -0.14 12.11
N VAL A 21 7.45 0.52 11.46
CA VAL A 21 6.29 -0.10 10.81
C VAL A 21 6.71 -1.27 9.92
N VAL A 22 7.62 -1.07 8.98
CA VAL A 22 8.03 -2.10 8.00
C VAL A 22 8.62 -3.32 8.72
N ASN A 23 9.43 -3.11 9.76
CA ASN A 23 10.01 -4.18 10.55
C ASN A 23 8.95 -4.96 11.35
N LYS A 24 7.98 -4.26 11.95
CA LYS A 24 6.86 -4.90 12.66
C LYS A 24 6.02 -5.76 11.72
N ILE A 25 5.74 -5.28 10.52
CA ILE A 25 5.02 -6.04 9.48
C ILE A 25 5.83 -7.27 9.06
N TYR A 26 7.13 -7.09 8.78
CA TYR A 26 8.01 -8.20 8.42
C TYR A 26 8.10 -9.29 9.49
N SER A 27 8.04 -8.89 10.78
CA SER A 27 8.08 -9.80 11.93
C SER A 27 6.73 -10.48 12.22
N SER A 28 5.67 -10.12 11.50
CA SER A 28 4.31 -10.65 11.70
C SER A 28 4.08 -11.95 10.94
N SER A 29 3.04 -12.70 11.28
CA SER A 29 2.66 -13.88 10.52
C SER A 29 2.06 -13.49 9.16
N CYS A 30 2.11 -14.40 8.17
CA CYS A 30 1.52 -14.13 6.84
C CYS A 30 0.04 -13.74 6.91
N THR A 31 -0.72 -14.29 7.87
CA THR A 31 -2.12 -13.93 8.10
C THR A 31 -2.26 -12.45 8.47
N ILE A 32 -1.46 -11.99 9.44
CA ILE A 32 -1.47 -10.59 9.88
C ILE A 32 -0.98 -9.65 8.77
N ILE A 33 0.02 -10.07 7.98
CA ILE A 33 0.50 -9.29 6.82
C ILE A 33 -0.62 -9.08 5.79
N ASN A 34 -1.44 -10.11 5.53
CA ASN A 34 -2.57 -9.98 4.61
C ASN A 34 -3.65 -9.04 5.16
N GLU A 35 -4.00 -9.15 6.43
CA GLU A 35 -4.96 -8.25 7.07
C GLU A 35 -4.45 -6.79 7.05
N LEU A 36 -3.18 -6.57 7.35
CA LEU A 36 -2.55 -5.25 7.26
C LEU A 36 -2.48 -4.71 5.82
N ALA A 37 -2.38 -5.59 4.83
CA ALA A 37 -2.45 -5.20 3.43
C ALA A 37 -3.87 -4.74 3.05
N ASP A 38 -4.91 -5.47 3.48
CA ASP A 38 -6.31 -5.10 3.26
C ASP A 38 -6.63 -3.76 3.93
N GLU A 39 -6.24 -3.57 5.19
CA GLU A 39 -6.39 -2.29 5.90
C GLU A 39 -5.55 -1.17 5.29
N GLY A 40 -4.37 -1.49 4.77
CA GLY A 40 -3.53 -0.56 4.02
C GLY A 40 -4.20 -0.08 2.74
N VAL A 41 -4.94 -0.95 2.04
CA VAL A 41 -5.77 -0.55 0.89
C VAL A 41 -6.89 0.39 1.34
N THR A 42 -7.54 0.11 2.47
CA THR A 42 -8.54 1.02 3.06
C THR A 42 -7.94 2.40 3.35
N CYS A 43 -6.75 2.45 3.95
CA CYS A 43 -6.01 3.71 4.19
C CYS A 43 -5.70 4.46 2.89
N LEU A 44 -5.18 3.76 1.87
CA LEU A 44 -4.87 4.34 0.57
C LEU A 44 -6.12 4.89 -0.13
N ASN A 45 -7.23 4.19 -0.06
CA ASN A 45 -8.51 4.65 -0.61
C ASN A 45 -8.99 5.90 0.14
N CYS A 46 -8.86 5.92 1.47
CA CYS A 46 -9.21 7.05 2.31
C CYS A 46 -8.44 8.33 1.93
N ILE A 47 -7.12 8.25 1.72
CA ILE A 47 -6.32 9.44 1.35
C ILE A 47 -6.49 9.88 -0.11
N ASN A 48 -6.97 8.98 -0.99
CA ASN A 48 -7.21 9.27 -2.40
C ASN A 48 -8.67 9.65 -2.71
N THR A 49 -9.58 9.56 -1.74
CA THR A 49 -11.00 9.85 -1.97
C THR A 49 -11.25 11.34 -2.24
N ASN A 50 -12.11 11.59 -3.24
CA ASN A 50 -12.63 12.92 -3.55
C ASN A 50 -13.94 13.23 -2.80
N MET A 51 -14.45 12.29 -1.99
CA MET A 51 -15.65 12.51 -1.20
C MET A 51 -15.44 13.64 -0.18
N ILE A 52 -16.55 14.30 0.16
CA ILE A 52 -16.60 15.39 1.14
C ILE A 52 -16.81 14.77 2.52
N HIS A 53 -16.25 15.39 3.57
CA HIS A 53 -16.21 14.82 4.93
C HIS A 53 -17.59 14.42 5.48
N SER A 54 -18.65 15.15 5.13
CA SER A 54 -20.02 14.87 5.59
C SER A 54 -20.62 13.56 5.05
N SER A 55 -19.97 12.93 4.08
CA SER A 55 -20.44 11.70 3.42
C SER A 55 -19.67 10.46 3.83
N ILE A 56 -18.69 10.59 4.74
CA ILE A 56 -17.85 9.48 5.17
C ILE A 56 -18.12 9.19 6.64
N GLU A 57 -18.57 7.97 6.90
CA GLU A 57 -18.59 7.39 8.24
C GLU A 57 -17.24 6.71 8.44
N PHE A 58 -16.49 7.14 9.46
CA PHE A 58 -15.26 6.48 9.86
C PHE A 58 -15.59 5.59 11.05
N ASN A 59 -15.34 4.28 10.94
CA ASN A 59 -15.37 3.39 12.08
C ASN A 59 -13.94 3.14 12.57
N GLU A 60 -13.73 3.14 13.89
CA GLU A 60 -12.45 2.76 14.48
C GLU A 60 -12.11 1.29 14.16
N ASP A 61 -13.13 0.47 13.87
CA ASP A 61 -13.01 -0.92 13.44
C ASP A 61 -12.61 -1.11 11.97
N ASP A 62 -12.36 -0.04 11.20
CA ASP A 62 -12.01 -0.17 9.78
C ASP A 62 -10.53 -0.53 9.56
N ILE A 63 -9.65 -0.25 10.53
CA ILE A 63 -8.20 -0.55 10.48
C ILE A 63 -7.63 -1.11 11.81
N PRO A 64 -8.26 -2.13 12.42
CA PRO A 64 -7.91 -2.60 13.75
C PRO A 64 -6.47 -3.14 13.85
N GLN A 65 -5.97 -3.86 12.84
CA GLN A 65 -4.61 -4.40 12.87
C GLN A 65 -3.57 -3.30 12.79
N MET A 66 -3.80 -2.26 11.98
CA MET A 66 -2.94 -1.10 11.88
C MET A 66 -2.91 -0.37 13.21
N CYS A 67 -4.06 -0.16 13.85
CA CYS A 67 -4.13 0.42 15.19
C CYS A 67 -3.34 -0.41 16.22
N CYS A 68 -3.46 -1.74 16.19
CA CYS A 68 -2.71 -2.62 17.08
C CYS A 68 -1.20 -2.62 16.81
N LEU A 69 -0.78 -2.45 15.55
CA LEU A 69 0.62 -2.44 15.15
C LEU A 69 1.34 -1.14 15.54
N MET A 70 0.62 -0.03 15.54
CA MET A 70 1.17 1.31 15.78
C MET A 70 1.23 1.61 17.28
N ASP A 71 2.39 2.07 17.77
CA ASP A 71 2.53 2.51 19.17
C ASP A 71 1.91 3.90 19.43
N LYS A 72 1.18 4.43 18.44
CA LYS A 72 0.55 5.75 18.41
C LYS A 72 -0.81 5.61 17.75
N ASP A 73 -1.76 6.43 18.21
CA ASP A 73 -3.12 6.43 17.68
C ASP A 73 -3.11 6.83 16.20
N ILE A 74 -3.40 5.87 15.33
CA ILE A 74 -3.72 6.07 13.92
C ILE A 74 -5.21 5.84 13.72
N SER A 75 -5.85 6.60 12.83
CA SER A 75 -7.25 6.37 12.44
C SER A 75 -7.49 6.81 11.00
N LEU A 76 -8.50 6.23 10.35
CA LEU A 76 -8.93 6.68 9.02
C LEU A 76 -9.37 8.14 9.04
N LYS A 77 -10.03 8.59 10.11
CA LYS A 77 -10.40 9.99 10.30
C LYS A 77 -9.18 10.90 10.25
N MET A 78 -8.13 10.59 11.01
CA MET A 78 -6.89 11.37 11.01
C MET A 78 -6.23 11.38 9.63
N LEU A 79 -6.18 10.24 8.94
CA LEU A 79 -5.65 10.14 7.58
C LEU A 79 -6.46 10.97 6.59
N TYR A 80 -7.78 10.96 6.71
CA TYR A 80 -8.68 11.74 5.86
C TYR A 80 -8.51 13.26 6.08
N GLU A 81 -8.49 13.71 7.34
CA GLU A 81 -8.28 15.11 7.71
C GLU A 81 -6.94 15.63 7.16
N ASN A 82 -5.93 14.77 7.09
CA ASN A 82 -4.59 15.08 6.58
C ASN A 82 -4.32 14.54 5.17
N LYS A 83 -5.36 14.19 4.40
CA LYS A 83 -5.22 13.40 3.15
C LYS A 83 -4.30 14.00 2.10
N VAL A 84 -4.21 15.33 2.02
CA VAL A 84 -3.32 16.01 1.07
C VAL A 84 -1.86 15.73 1.42
N PHE A 85 -1.50 15.91 2.69
CA PHE A 85 -0.15 15.64 3.19
C PHE A 85 0.17 14.14 3.10
N ALA A 86 -0.76 13.28 3.50
CA ALA A 86 -0.60 11.85 3.42
C ALA A 86 -0.37 11.37 1.98
N LYS A 87 -1.22 11.79 1.05
CA LYS A 87 -1.09 11.45 -0.38
C LYS A 87 0.25 11.91 -0.94
N GLN A 88 0.66 13.14 -0.65
CA GLN A 88 1.96 13.66 -1.12
C GLN A 88 3.13 12.85 -0.57
N GLY A 89 3.08 12.47 0.70
CA GLY A 89 4.10 11.65 1.34
C GLY A 89 4.19 10.25 0.74
N VAL A 90 3.04 9.58 0.57
CA VAL A 90 2.98 8.26 -0.08
C VAL A 90 3.48 8.32 -1.53
N ASP A 91 3.07 9.32 -2.31
CA ASP A 91 3.56 9.51 -3.68
C ASP A 91 5.07 9.75 -3.73
N THR A 92 5.61 10.43 -2.72
CA THR A 92 7.06 10.69 -2.59
C THR A 92 7.81 9.39 -2.30
N MET A 93 7.34 8.59 -1.33
CA MET A 93 7.93 7.29 -1.00
C MET A 93 7.86 6.32 -2.18
N LEU A 94 6.72 6.28 -2.88
CA LEU A 94 6.55 5.44 -4.05
C LEU A 94 7.58 5.77 -5.12
N LYS A 95 7.73 7.05 -5.48
CA LYS A 95 8.62 7.48 -6.57
C LYS A 95 10.10 7.42 -6.20
N LYS A 96 10.45 7.87 -5.00
CA LYS A 96 11.86 8.02 -4.59
C LYS A 96 12.46 6.76 -3.97
N VAL A 97 11.62 5.90 -3.37
CA VAL A 97 12.10 4.71 -2.67
C VAL A 97 11.62 3.45 -3.39
N CYS A 98 10.32 3.20 -3.45
CA CYS A 98 9.80 1.91 -3.94
C CYS A 98 10.14 1.65 -5.41
N MET A 99 9.94 2.62 -6.30
CA MET A 99 10.25 2.46 -7.73
C MET A 99 11.75 2.28 -8.00
N VAL A 100 12.60 2.84 -7.14
CA VAL A 100 14.06 2.72 -7.28
C VAL A 100 14.54 1.37 -6.72
N ALA A 101 14.07 1.00 -5.53
CA ALA A 101 14.51 -0.20 -4.82
C ALA A 101 13.89 -1.50 -5.34
N LEU A 102 12.70 -1.42 -5.97
CA LEU A 102 11.96 -2.59 -6.47
C LEU A 102 11.80 -2.55 -8.00
N GLY A 103 12.49 -1.63 -8.67
CA GLY A 103 12.37 -1.44 -10.13
C GLY A 103 12.82 -2.68 -10.90
N ASP A 104 13.94 -3.28 -10.48
CA ASP A 104 14.47 -4.52 -11.05
C ASP A 104 13.50 -5.70 -10.93
N ILE A 105 12.83 -5.84 -9.79
CA ILE A 105 11.80 -6.86 -9.55
C ILE A 105 10.61 -6.61 -10.49
N MET A 106 10.18 -5.36 -10.65
CA MET A 106 9.07 -5.01 -11.53
C MET A 106 9.41 -5.28 -13.00
N ASP A 107 10.63 -4.97 -13.42
CA ASP A 107 11.12 -5.23 -14.76
C ASP A 107 11.15 -6.73 -15.06
N GLN A 108 11.59 -7.56 -14.11
CA GLN A 108 11.56 -9.02 -14.25
C GLN A 108 10.13 -9.56 -14.38
N VAL A 109 9.18 -9.05 -13.59
CA VAL A 109 7.77 -9.45 -13.68
C VAL A 109 7.18 -9.07 -15.04
N ASN A 110 7.45 -7.85 -15.52
CA ASN A 110 6.98 -7.39 -16.82
C ASN A 110 7.55 -8.23 -17.97
N MET A 111 8.85 -8.56 -17.92
CA MET A 111 9.49 -9.42 -18.92
C MET A 111 8.89 -10.84 -18.92
N LYS A 112 8.58 -11.40 -17.74
CA LYS A 112 7.95 -12.72 -17.63
C LYS A 112 6.54 -12.73 -18.22
N ILE A 113 5.71 -11.71 -17.92
CA ILE A 113 4.36 -11.59 -18.47
C ILE A 113 4.39 -11.51 -20.01
N ILE A 114 5.33 -10.73 -20.57
CA ILE A 114 5.51 -10.64 -22.02
C ILE A 114 5.90 -12.01 -22.61
N GLY A 115 6.77 -12.76 -21.94
CA GLY A 115 7.16 -14.11 -22.33
C GLY A 115 5.97 -15.08 -22.35
N ASP A 116 5.16 -15.08 -21.29
CA ASP A 116 3.99 -15.94 -21.15
C ASP A 116 2.88 -15.58 -22.17
N GLN A 117 2.68 -14.29 -22.46
CA GLN A 117 1.76 -13.83 -23.50
C GLN A 117 2.19 -14.28 -24.89
N LYS A 118 3.48 -14.10 -25.25
CA LYS A 118 4.01 -14.56 -26.54
C LYS A 118 3.86 -16.07 -26.70
N TYR A 119 4.08 -16.85 -25.64
CA TYR A 119 3.89 -18.30 -25.68
C TYR A 119 2.43 -18.68 -25.96
N ASN A 120 1.48 -18.01 -25.30
CA ASN A 120 0.05 -18.26 -25.49
C ASN A 120 -0.44 -17.86 -26.89
N ASP A 121 0.04 -16.75 -27.44
CA ASP A 121 -0.30 -16.28 -28.79
C ASP A 121 0.21 -17.25 -29.87
N VAL A 122 1.44 -17.77 -29.70
CA VAL A 122 2.01 -18.76 -30.63
C VAL A 122 1.18 -20.04 -30.61
N ASN A 123 0.76 -20.52 -29.43
CA ASN A 123 -0.03 -21.76 -29.34
C ASN A 123 -1.47 -21.63 -29.85
N GLN A 124 -2.04 -20.42 -29.94
CA GLN A 124 -3.37 -20.20 -30.54
C GLN A 124 -3.34 -20.19 -32.08
N ILE A 125 -2.18 -20.00 -32.72
CA ILE A 125 -2.04 -20.05 -34.18
C ILE A 125 -1.95 -21.49 -34.70
N TYR A 126 -1.62 -22.45 -33.82
CA TYR A 126 -1.47 -23.87 -34.15
C TYR A 126 -2.70 -24.74 -33.80
N VAL A 127 -3.87 -24.14 -33.56
CA VAL A 127 -5.16 -24.84 -33.35
C VAL A 127 -6.13 -24.52 -34.47
#